data_AF-A0A923SLA1-F1
#
_entry.id   AF-A0A923SLA1-F1
#
_cell.length_a   1.000
_cell.length_b   1.000
_cell.length_c   1.000
_cell.angle_alpha   90.00
_cell.angle_beta   90.00
_cell.angle_gamma   90.00
#
_symmetry.space_group_name_H-M   'P 1'
#
loop_
_entity.id
_entity.type
_entity.pdbx_description
1 polymer ?
#
loop_
_entity_poly.entity_id
_entity_poly.type
_entity_poly.pdbx_seq_one_letter_code
_entity_poly.pdbx_strand_id
1 'polypeptide(L)'
;MDKDLNKIHALMRQLFGLVHRLEDEAIKASEFSDLSRAEISAIMAIGTGRPKTMTHVANILEINVSTLTTTINKLVKKGYVERLRDDKDRRIVKIGLSEKGIAAATERDSFMGELLRGAVEQVEPDKLRYFISAIDNINQYFMAKSSMSYLKTTPFALEPLQLGKRDLPVPIVQAGMSLGIAGPKLASAVAEEGGLGLIGASDIGWQREDFARDRMEANVKALQEKVAEALKRRKKRSGKGLIGVSVLWGNPAAREYVKAAAKSGAEVIVASGLPTDLPKYCTDKNIALIPVVSSRRGAAAIVRNWTQKYNRVPDAFILQGPFAAGLLGFKEEQLDRAEQEWGRIISDVKSEASKLENCPLLVGGGIYRREDAEFVYKYGADGILMGTRFVVTEECDAPDGYKQLYLNCRKNDVTIIRSPMKTSVRTMRTAFSERIAEDGEDPYDLFEAVRHSVAGDPDSGLVFCSENAGLADKIDTVKDVFREFTTQKK
;
A
#
# COMPACT_ATOMS: atom_id res chain seq x y z
N MET A 1 -15.39 23.70 31.05
CA MET A 1 -15.38 22.43 30.30
C MET A 1 -16.75 22.11 29.71
N ASP A 2 -17.79 21.80 30.49
CA ASP A 2 -19.12 21.46 29.91
C ASP A 2 -19.76 22.59 29.10
N LYS A 3 -19.61 23.83 29.56
CA LYS A 3 -20.05 25.03 28.83
C LYS A 3 -19.33 25.19 27.48
N ASP A 4 -18.04 24.90 27.46
CA ASP A 4 -17.19 25.00 26.26
C ASP A 4 -17.49 23.85 25.28
N LEU A 5 -17.71 22.62 25.78
CA LEU A 5 -18.17 21.46 25.01
C LEU A 5 -19.53 21.71 24.36
N ASN A 6 -20.49 22.25 25.12
CA ASN A 6 -21.80 22.63 24.58
C ASN A 6 -21.67 23.70 23.49
N LYS A 7 -20.75 24.66 23.68
CA LYS A 7 -20.48 25.68 22.66
C LYS A 7 -19.84 25.08 21.40
N ILE A 8 -18.86 24.19 21.54
CA ILE A 8 -18.23 23.48 20.41
C ILE A 8 -19.27 22.66 19.66
N HIS A 9 -20.09 21.88 20.36
CA HIS A 9 -21.14 21.08 19.74
C HIS A 9 -22.15 21.94 18.96
N ALA A 10 -22.59 23.05 19.55
CA ALA A 10 -23.47 24.00 18.87
C ALA A 10 -22.81 24.61 17.62
N LEU A 11 -21.55 25.02 17.72
CA LEU A 11 -20.78 25.58 16.61
C LEU A 11 -20.56 24.57 15.49
N MET A 12 -20.23 23.31 15.80
CA MET A 12 -20.07 22.26 14.80
C MET A 12 -21.39 22.00 14.06
N ARG A 13 -22.50 21.83 14.79
CA ARG A 13 -23.83 21.65 14.16
C ARG A 13 -24.21 22.84 13.28
N GLN A 14 -23.97 24.05 13.75
CA GLN A 14 -24.24 25.27 13.00
C GLN A 14 -23.36 25.36 11.75
N LEU A 15 -22.08 25.04 11.85
CA LEU A 15 -21.12 25.05 10.75
C LEU A 15 -21.50 24.04 9.67
N PHE A 16 -21.74 22.76 10.04
CA PHE A 16 -22.19 21.75 9.08
C PHE A 16 -23.49 22.18 8.38
N GLY A 17 -24.46 22.68 9.14
CA GLY A 17 -25.71 23.20 8.57
C GLY A 17 -25.50 24.42 7.65
N LEU A 18 -24.59 25.33 7.99
CA LEU A 18 -24.29 26.52 7.20
C LEU A 18 -23.59 26.15 5.89
N VAL A 19 -22.57 25.29 5.94
CA VAL A 19 -21.86 24.82 4.75
C VAL A 19 -22.84 24.16 3.79
N HIS A 20 -23.74 23.29 4.30
CA HIS A 20 -24.76 22.67 3.45
C HIS A 20 -25.75 23.67 2.85
N ARG A 21 -26.12 24.73 3.57
CA ARG A 21 -27.01 25.78 3.03
C ARG A 21 -26.31 26.63 1.99
N LEU A 22 -25.06 27.03 2.23
CA LEU A 22 -24.27 27.82 1.29
C LEU A 22 -24.02 27.03 0.00
N GLU A 23 -23.73 25.74 0.12
CA GLU A 23 -23.65 24.82 -1.01
C GLU A 23 -24.99 24.76 -1.76
N ASP A 24 -26.12 24.57 -1.08
CA ASP A 24 -27.45 24.58 -1.70
C ASP A 24 -27.77 25.89 -2.44
N GLU A 25 -27.42 27.03 -1.84
CA GLU A 25 -27.65 28.36 -2.42
C GLU A 25 -26.75 28.60 -3.64
N ALA A 26 -25.47 28.21 -3.56
CA ALA A 26 -24.53 28.29 -4.67
C ALA A 26 -25.00 27.44 -5.87
N ILE A 27 -25.44 26.21 -5.61
CA ILE A 27 -25.99 25.33 -6.64
C ILE A 27 -27.20 25.98 -7.31
N LYS A 28 -28.14 26.52 -6.52
CA LYS A 28 -29.34 27.18 -7.05
C LYS A 28 -29.03 28.46 -7.85
N ALA A 29 -27.95 29.15 -7.51
CA ALA A 29 -27.51 30.35 -8.21
C ALA A 29 -26.65 30.05 -9.47
N SER A 30 -26.12 28.83 -9.56
CA SER A 30 -25.31 28.38 -10.70
C SER A 30 -26.15 27.95 -11.91
N GLU A 31 -25.48 27.74 -13.04
CA GLU A 31 -26.08 27.08 -14.21
C GLU A 31 -26.48 25.61 -13.94
N PHE A 32 -26.04 25.04 -12.81
CA PHE A 32 -26.33 23.67 -12.37
C PHE A 32 -27.46 23.58 -11.34
N SER A 33 -28.35 24.58 -11.30
CA SER A 33 -29.50 24.67 -10.38
C SER A 33 -30.49 23.50 -10.45
N ASP A 34 -30.41 22.67 -11.49
CA ASP A 34 -31.20 21.45 -11.62
C ASP A 34 -30.64 20.28 -10.78
N LEU A 35 -29.46 20.41 -10.18
CA LEU A 35 -28.84 19.40 -9.32
C LEU A 35 -29.33 19.49 -7.86
N SER A 36 -29.54 18.33 -7.24
CA SER A 36 -29.71 18.18 -5.80
C SER A 36 -28.38 17.87 -5.11
N ARG A 37 -28.30 18.07 -3.78
CA ARG A 37 -27.11 17.72 -2.99
C ARG A 37 -26.65 16.28 -3.20
N ALA A 38 -27.57 15.32 -3.17
CA ALA A 38 -27.22 13.91 -3.35
C ALA A 38 -26.64 13.64 -4.75
N GLU A 39 -27.09 14.37 -5.76
CA GLU A 39 -26.57 14.28 -7.12
C GLU A 39 -25.18 14.93 -7.23
N ILE A 40 -24.94 16.06 -6.58
CA ILE A 40 -23.60 16.67 -6.52
C ILE A 40 -22.62 15.83 -5.72
N SER A 41 -23.02 15.28 -4.57
CA SER A 41 -22.17 14.34 -3.83
C SER A 41 -21.80 13.14 -4.71
N ALA A 42 -22.74 12.62 -5.51
CA ALA A 42 -22.45 11.56 -6.46
C ALA A 42 -21.50 12.00 -7.59
N ILE A 43 -21.66 13.21 -8.13
CA ILE A 43 -20.71 13.79 -9.10
C ILE A 43 -19.30 13.85 -8.50
N MET A 44 -19.16 14.35 -7.27
CA MET A 44 -17.87 14.43 -6.56
C MET A 44 -17.26 13.06 -6.31
N ALA A 45 -18.08 12.06 -5.96
CA ALA A 45 -17.62 10.68 -5.74
C ALA A 45 -17.18 9.99 -7.04
N ILE A 46 -17.82 10.28 -8.18
CA ILE A 46 -17.33 9.85 -9.51
C ILE A 46 -16.00 10.56 -9.80
N GLY A 47 -15.92 11.87 -9.59
CA GLY A 47 -14.72 12.68 -9.81
C GLY A 47 -14.36 12.84 -11.29
N THR A 48 -13.43 13.75 -11.57
CA THR A 48 -12.99 14.12 -12.94
C THR A 48 -11.97 13.15 -13.55
N GLY A 49 -11.58 12.12 -12.80
CA GLY A 49 -10.64 11.10 -13.24
C GLY A 49 -11.29 10.01 -14.11
N ARG A 50 -10.66 8.84 -14.11
CA ARG A 50 -11.14 7.68 -14.88
C ARG A 50 -12.55 7.23 -14.46
N PRO A 51 -13.35 6.67 -15.39
CA PRO A 51 -14.66 6.10 -15.08
C PRO A 51 -14.60 5.02 -13.99
N LYS A 52 -15.56 5.04 -13.07
CA LYS A 52 -15.65 4.17 -11.90
C LYS A 52 -16.84 3.23 -11.97
N THR A 53 -16.82 2.11 -11.25
CA THR A 53 -18.00 1.23 -11.16
C THR A 53 -19.04 1.79 -10.19
N MET A 54 -20.30 1.34 -10.30
CA MET A 54 -21.35 1.68 -9.33
C MET A 54 -20.97 1.30 -7.89
N THR A 55 -20.30 0.16 -7.72
CA THR A 55 -19.84 -0.31 -6.39
C THR A 55 -18.77 0.60 -5.82
N HIS A 56 -17.84 1.10 -6.65
CA HIS A 56 -16.82 2.07 -6.26
C HIS A 56 -17.47 3.34 -5.69
N VAL A 57 -18.35 3.95 -6.45
CA VAL A 57 -18.97 5.23 -6.08
C VAL A 57 -19.88 5.07 -4.86
N ALA A 58 -20.57 3.93 -4.73
CA ALA A 58 -21.41 3.65 -3.56
C ALA A 58 -20.59 3.52 -2.27
N ASN A 59 -19.40 2.91 -2.37
CA ASN A 59 -18.48 2.78 -1.23
C ASN A 59 -17.91 4.12 -0.77
N ILE A 60 -17.60 5.04 -1.69
CA ILE A 60 -17.15 6.41 -1.36
C ILE A 60 -18.25 7.18 -0.61
N LEU A 61 -19.50 7.03 -1.06
CA LEU A 61 -20.65 7.73 -0.48
C LEU A 61 -21.22 7.07 0.78
N GLU A 62 -20.70 5.89 1.17
CA GLU A 62 -21.22 5.07 2.27
C GLU A 62 -22.72 4.75 2.16
N ILE A 63 -23.20 4.51 0.93
CA ILE A 63 -24.58 4.12 0.65
C ILE A 63 -24.66 2.79 -0.08
N ASN A 64 -25.84 2.17 -0.06
CA ASN A 64 -26.07 0.96 -0.83
C ASN A 64 -26.09 1.27 -2.34
N VAL A 65 -25.62 0.32 -3.16
CA VAL A 65 -25.65 0.41 -4.63
C VAL A 65 -27.06 0.67 -5.17
N SER A 66 -28.08 0.10 -4.51
CA SER A 66 -29.49 0.34 -4.86
C SER A 66 -29.89 1.82 -4.69
N THR A 67 -29.43 2.47 -3.61
CA THR A 67 -29.65 3.90 -3.37
C THR A 67 -28.94 4.75 -4.42
N LEU A 68 -27.67 4.42 -4.71
CA LEU A 68 -26.89 5.14 -5.72
C LEU A 68 -27.49 5.04 -7.12
N THR A 69 -28.07 3.88 -7.47
CA THR A 69 -28.65 3.63 -8.80
C THR A 69 -29.70 4.68 -9.18
N THR A 70 -30.54 5.09 -8.23
CA THR A 70 -31.57 6.12 -8.47
C THR A 70 -30.94 7.47 -8.78
N THR A 71 -29.91 7.87 -8.03
CA THR A 71 -29.18 9.13 -8.23
C THR A 71 -28.48 9.15 -9.58
N ILE A 72 -27.77 8.08 -9.93
CA ILE A 72 -27.05 7.96 -11.20
C ILE A 72 -28.02 8.00 -12.39
N ASN A 73 -29.19 7.34 -12.30
CA ASN A 73 -30.19 7.39 -13.37
C ASN A 73 -30.67 8.82 -13.64
N LYS A 74 -30.86 9.64 -12.60
CA LYS A 74 -31.22 11.04 -12.74
C LYS A 74 -30.10 11.85 -13.37
N LEU A 75 -28.85 11.66 -12.90
CA LEU A 75 -27.68 12.34 -13.44
C LEU A 75 -27.43 12.04 -14.92
N VAL A 76 -27.62 10.78 -15.32
CA VAL A 76 -27.56 10.38 -16.74
C VAL A 76 -28.65 11.09 -17.54
N LYS A 77 -29.90 11.09 -17.05
CA LYS A 77 -31.00 11.80 -17.72
C LYS A 77 -30.77 13.30 -17.85
N LYS A 78 -30.10 13.91 -16.87
CA LYS A 78 -29.73 15.33 -16.86
C LYS A 78 -28.46 15.66 -17.66
N GLY A 79 -27.79 14.65 -18.20
CA GLY A 79 -26.59 14.79 -19.04
C GLY A 79 -25.28 15.05 -18.27
N TYR A 80 -25.23 14.80 -16.96
CA TYR A 80 -24.03 15.00 -16.13
C TYR A 80 -23.14 13.75 -16.02
N VAL A 81 -23.72 12.57 -16.23
CA VAL A 81 -23.02 11.28 -16.08
C VAL A 81 -23.27 10.44 -17.31
N GLU A 82 -22.22 9.78 -17.77
CA GLU A 82 -22.27 8.84 -18.88
C GLU A 82 -22.05 7.42 -18.37
N ARG A 83 -22.82 6.47 -18.93
CA ARG A 83 -22.62 5.05 -18.69
C ARG A 83 -21.73 4.50 -19.78
N LEU A 84 -20.53 4.10 -19.39
CA LEU A 84 -19.56 3.50 -20.27
C LEU A 84 -19.66 1.99 -20.08
N ARG A 85 -20.10 1.30 -21.13
CA ARG A 85 -20.06 -0.16 -21.15
C ARG A 85 -18.64 -0.55 -21.43
N ASP A 86 -18.14 -1.50 -20.65
CA ASP A 86 -16.86 -2.11 -20.93
C ASP A 86 -16.94 -2.83 -22.29
N ASP A 87 -16.00 -2.54 -23.18
CA ASP A 87 -16.01 -3.03 -24.56
C ASP A 87 -15.81 -4.55 -24.63
N LYS A 88 -15.25 -5.16 -23.57
CA LYS A 88 -14.96 -6.61 -23.51
C LYS A 88 -15.94 -7.39 -22.64
N ASP A 89 -16.41 -6.83 -21.51
CA ASP A 89 -17.53 -7.39 -20.76
C ASP A 89 -18.69 -6.39 -20.64
N ARG A 90 -19.61 -6.43 -21.61
CA ARG A 90 -20.81 -5.56 -21.64
C ARG A 90 -21.69 -5.64 -20.38
N ARG A 91 -21.45 -6.58 -19.46
CA ARG A 91 -22.13 -6.67 -18.15
C ARG A 91 -21.53 -5.70 -17.13
N ILE A 92 -20.30 -5.24 -17.31
CA ILE A 92 -19.66 -4.23 -16.47
C ILE A 92 -20.03 -2.85 -16.99
N VAL A 93 -20.76 -2.10 -16.18
CA VAL A 93 -21.13 -0.71 -16.47
C VAL A 93 -20.32 0.20 -15.55
N LYS A 94 -19.41 0.97 -16.14
CA LYS A 94 -18.73 2.08 -15.49
C LYS A 94 -19.53 3.37 -15.68
N ILE A 95 -19.30 4.33 -14.82
CA ILE A 95 -19.87 5.66 -14.87
C ILE A 95 -18.74 6.69 -14.85
N GLY A 96 -18.81 7.64 -15.77
CA GLY A 96 -17.90 8.78 -15.85
C GLY A 96 -18.70 10.08 -15.86
N LEU A 97 -18.04 11.19 -15.54
CA LEU A 97 -18.63 12.52 -15.72
C LEU A 97 -18.58 12.87 -17.22
N SER A 98 -19.67 13.44 -17.73
CA SER A 98 -19.64 14.15 -19.03
C SER A 98 -18.89 15.47 -18.88
N GLU A 99 -18.68 16.20 -19.98
CA GLU A 99 -18.15 17.58 -19.92
C GLU A 99 -18.98 18.47 -18.97
N LYS A 100 -20.32 18.35 -19.02
CA LYS A 100 -21.23 19.05 -18.11
C LYS A 100 -21.05 18.61 -16.66
N GLY A 101 -20.82 17.32 -16.41
CA GLY A 101 -20.49 16.77 -15.08
C GLY A 101 -19.17 17.30 -14.53
N ILE A 102 -18.14 17.39 -15.38
CA ILE A 102 -16.82 17.92 -15.02
C ILE A 102 -16.91 19.40 -14.66
N ALA A 103 -17.66 20.18 -15.45
CA ALA A 103 -17.90 21.60 -15.15
C ALA A 103 -18.57 21.79 -13.78
N ALA A 104 -19.63 21.01 -13.50
CA ALA A 104 -20.31 21.04 -12.20
C ALA A 104 -19.40 20.65 -11.02
N ALA A 105 -18.57 19.61 -11.19
CA ALA A 105 -17.60 19.20 -10.17
C ALA A 105 -16.54 20.30 -9.92
N THR A 106 -16.06 20.93 -10.98
CA THR A 106 -15.01 21.96 -10.91
C THR A 106 -15.53 23.24 -10.26
N GLU A 107 -16.72 23.70 -10.63
CA GLU A 107 -17.35 24.86 -9.99
C GLU A 107 -17.58 24.59 -8.50
N ARG A 108 -18.05 23.39 -8.16
CA ARG A 108 -18.26 22.97 -6.78
C ARG A 108 -16.97 22.97 -5.95
N ASP A 109 -15.88 22.45 -6.49
CA ASP A 109 -14.58 22.44 -5.83
C ASP A 109 -14.01 23.86 -5.68
N SER A 110 -14.12 24.69 -6.71
CA SER A 110 -13.69 26.10 -6.67
C SER A 110 -14.44 26.87 -5.59
N PHE A 111 -15.77 26.77 -5.56
CA PHE A 111 -16.61 27.38 -4.54
C PHE A 111 -16.18 26.97 -3.13
N MET A 112 -15.92 25.68 -2.93
CA MET A 112 -15.48 25.16 -1.63
C MET A 112 -14.12 25.72 -1.22
N GLY A 113 -13.19 25.79 -2.17
CA GLY A 113 -11.87 26.37 -1.98
C GLY A 113 -11.91 27.85 -1.64
N GLU A 114 -12.76 28.63 -2.32
CA GLU A 114 -12.96 30.06 -2.06
C GLU A 114 -13.62 30.31 -0.70
N LEU A 115 -14.66 29.54 -0.37
CA LEU A 115 -15.33 29.63 0.93
C LEU A 115 -14.34 29.35 2.08
N LEU A 116 -13.52 28.31 1.94
CA LEU A 116 -12.50 27.97 2.94
C LEU A 116 -11.41 29.03 3.00
N ARG A 117 -10.92 29.51 1.86
CA ARG A 117 -9.91 30.57 1.81
C ARG A 117 -10.39 31.83 2.51
N GLY A 118 -11.59 32.30 2.19
CA GLY A 118 -12.18 33.49 2.84
C GLY A 118 -12.42 33.27 4.33
N ALA A 119 -12.83 32.06 4.75
CA ALA A 119 -13.03 31.74 6.16
C ALA A 119 -11.73 31.76 6.98
N VAL A 120 -10.59 31.41 6.40
CA VAL A 120 -9.30 31.35 7.10
C VAL A 120 -8.43 32.59 6.90
N GLU A 121 -8.75 33.47 5.94
CA GLU A 121 -7.98 34.68 5.65
C GLU A 121 -7.91 35.64 6.84
N GLN A 122 -8.93 35.64 7.69
CA GLN A 122 -9.00 36.45 8.91
C GLN A 122 -8.28 35.81 10.11
N VAL A 123 -7.65 34.65 9.92
CA VAL A 123 -6.95 33.91 10.97
C VAL A 123 -5.44 34.16 10.84
N GLU A 124 -4.82 34.69 11.89
CA GLU A 124 -3.37 34.84 11.94
C GLU A 124 -2.66 33.49 11.70
N PRO A 125 -1.52 33.46 10.97
CA PRO A 125 -0.85 32.21 10.58
C PRO A 125 -0.55 31.25 11.74
N ASP A 126 -0.12 31.78 12.89
CA ASP A 126 0.18 30.96 14.07
C ASP A 126 -1.10 30.36 14.67
N LYS A 127 -2.18 31.13 14.73
CA LYS A 127 -3.50 30.66 15.20
C LYS A 127 -4.10 29.63 14.24
N LEU A 128 -3.86 29.76 12.93
CA LEU A 128 -4.32 28.80 11.93
C LEU A 128 -3.66 27.44 12.13
N ARG A 129 -2.36 27.40 12.44
CA ARG A 129 -1.66 26.15 12.78
C ARG A 129 -2.27 25.48 14.02
N TYR A 130 -2.56 26.24 15.07
CA TYR A 130 -3.25 25.73 16.26
C TYR A 130 -4.66 25.22 15.93
N PHE A 131 -5.41 25.94 15.10
CA PHE A 131 -6.75 25.55 14.70
C PHE A 131 -6.75 24.23 13.90
N ILE A 132 -5.82 24.10 12.93
CA ILE A 132 -5.62 22.85 12.19
C ILE A 132 -5.29 21.71 13.15
N SER A 133 -4.38 21.92 14.09
CA SER A 133 -4.03 20.91 15.10
C SER A 133 -5.22 20.53 15.99
N ALA A 134 -6.08 21.50 16.37
CA ALA A 134 -7.26 21.22 17.18
C ALA A 134 -8.33 20.42 16.42
N ILE A 135 -8.60 20.77 15.16
CA ILE A 135 -9.51 20.00 14.30
C ILE A 135 -8.94 18.62 14.00
N ASP A 136 -7.64 18.51 13.73
CA ASP A 136 -6.97 17.21 13.59
C ASP A 136 -7.16 16.40 14.87
N ASN A 137 -6.90 16.95 16.06
CA ASN A 137 -7.09 16.25 17.33
C ASN A 137 -8.52 15.71 17.52
N ILE A 138 -9.55 16.48 17.15
CA ILE A 138 -10.96 16.03 17.20
C ILE A 138 -11.20 14.91 16.19
N ASN A 139 -10.68 15.07 14.97
CA ASN A 139 -10.77 14.06 13.92
C ASN A 139 -10.08 12.75 14.36
N GLN A 140 -8.87 12.85 14.93
CA GLN A 140 -8.12 11.74 15.51
C GLN A 140 -8.89 11.09 16.66
N TYR A 141 -9.58 11.84 17.52
CA TYR A 141 -10.41 11.28 18.59
C TYR A 141 -11.61 10.47 18.05
N PHE A 142 -12.30 10.97 17.03
CA PHE A 142 -13.41 10.22 16.39
C PHE A 142 -12.91 8.98 15.65
N MET A 143 -11.78 9.09 14.95
CA MET A 143 -11.08 7.94 14.38
C MET A 143 -10.67 6.94 15.48
N ALA A 144 -10.20 7.42 16.63
CA ALA A 144 -9.77 6.59 17.75
C ALA A 144 -10.90 5.84 18.44
N LYS A 145 -12.08 6.46 18.62
CA LYS A 145 -13.29 5.76 19.09
C LYS A 145 -13.76 4.66 18.15
N SER A 146 -13.37 4.72 16.88
CA SER A 146 -13.81 3.76 15.86
C SER A 146 -12.93 2.52 15.72
N SER A 147 -11.65 2.53 16.17
CA SER A 147 -10.72 1.38 16.37
C SER A 147 -9.25 1.80 16.69
N MET A 148 -8.93 2.55 17.77
CA MET A 148 -7.51 2.86 18.10
C MET A 148 -7.14 2.93 19.59
N SER A 149 -7.07 1.80 20.28
CA SER A 149 -6.29 1.72 21.54
C SER A 149 -4.77 1.69 21.33
N TYR A 150 -4.29 1.90 20.10
CA TYR A 150 -2.89 1.67 19.69
C TYR A 150 -2.22 2.89 19.04
N LEU A 151 -2.83 4.07 19.14
CA LEU A 151 -2.16 5.31 18.76
C LEU A 151 -0.92 5.52 19.66
N LYS A 152 0.25 5.66 19.05
CA LYS A 152 1.49 5.98 19.76
C LYS A 152 1.56 7.50 19.97
N THR A 153 1.69 7.92 21.22
CA THR A 153 1.94 9.31 21.62
C THR A 153 3.41 9.57 21.91
N THR A 154 4.23 8.52 21.90
CA THR A 154 5.68 8.60 22.07
C THR A 154 6.35 9.14 20.82
N PRO A 155 7.54 9.77 20.94
CA PRO A 155 8.35 10.11 19.79
C PRO A 155 8.62 8.90 18.89
N PHE A 156 8.80 9.15 17.59
CA PHE A 156 9.16 8.11 16.65
C PHE A 156 10.49 7.47 17.00
N ALA A 157 10.45 6.16 17.25
CA ALA A 157 11.61 5.34 17.54
C ALA A 157 11.38 3.93 16.99
N LEU A 158 12.38 3.39 16.29
CA LEU A 158 12.37 2.02 15.80
C LEU A 158 13.16 1.15 16.79
N GLU A 159 12.50 0.79 17.89
CA GLU A 159 13.07 -0.03 18.97
C GLU A 159 13.26 -1.49 18.52
N PRO A 160 14.33 -2.19 18.96
CA PRO A 160 14.57 -3.58 18.60
C PRO A 160 13.34 -4.48 18.82
N LEU A 161 13.09 -5.39 17.87
CA LEU A 161 11.94 -6.31 17.92
C LEU A 161 12.39 -7.76 18.05
N GLN A 162 11.50 -8.61 18.56
CA GLN A 162 11.62 -10.05 18.45
C GLN A 162 10.66 -10.58 17.37
N LEU A 163 11.21 -11.38 16.46
CA LEU A 163 10.47 -12.12 15.45
C LEU A 163 10.58 -13.60 15.80
N GLY A 164 9.65 -14.08 16.62
CA GLY A 164 9.73 -15.40 17.23
C GLY A 164 10.96 -15.50 18.14
N LYS A 165 11.94 -16.34 17.76
CA LYS A 165 13.21 -16.50 18.50
C LYS A 165 14.37 -15.67 17.95
N ARG A 166 14.10 -14.77 17.02
CA ARG A 166 15.13 -13.97 16.33
C ARG A 166 15.03 -12.52 16.76
N ASP A 167 16.16 -11.93 17.13
CA ASP A 167 16.22 -10.50 17.39
C ASP A 167 16.40 -9.74 16.07
N LEU A 168 15.63 -8.67 15.90
CA LEU A 168 15.76 -7.69 14.83
C LEU A 168 16.20 -6.36 15.45
N PRO A 169 17.51 -6.03 15.42
CA PRO A 169 18.04 -4.84 16.07
C PRO A 169 17.47 -3.53 15.56
N VAL A 170 17.26 -3.43 14.24
CA VAL A 170 16.68 -2.25 13.60
C VAL A 170 15.42 -2.69 12.85
N PRO A 171 14.21 -2.27 13.26
CA PRO A 171 12.90 -2.63 12.67
C PRO A 171 12.65 -2.12 11.24
N ILE A 172 13.67 -2.11 10.38
CA ILE A 172 13.59 -1.75 8.98
C ILE A 172 13.71 -3.04 8.16
N VAL A 173 12.68 -3.28 7.35
CA VAL A 173 12.59 -4.42 6.45
C VAL A 173 12.70 -3.94 5.01
N GLN A 174 13.62 -4.54 4.27
CA GLN A 174 13.69 -4.38 2.83
C GLN A 174 12.78 -5.43 2.17
N ALA A 175 11.88 -5.00 1.27
CA ALA A 175 10.86 -5.86 0.68
C ALA A 175 11.45 -6.90 -0.29
N GLY A 176 11.07 -8.18 -0.19
CA GLY A 176 11.57 -9.18 -1.13
C GLY A 176 10.99 -9.00 -2.54
N MET A 177 11.76 -8.36 -3.42
CA MET A 177 11.42 -8.09 -4.81
C MET A 177 11.94 -9.23 -5.70
N SER A 178 11.03 -9.90 -6.39
CA SER A 178 11.25 -11.08 -7.25
C SER A 178 12.18 -10.78 -8.46
N LEU A 179 12.48 -11.82 -9.24
CA LEU A 179 13.31 -11.73 -10.46
C LEU A 179 14.75 -11.23 -10.22
N GLY A 180 15.23 -11.36 -8.98
CA GLY A 180 16.58 -10.95 -8.60
C GLY A 180 16.74 -9.46 -8.34
N ILE A 181 15.67 -8.65 -8.33
CA ILE A 181 15.73 -7.22 -7.95
C ILE A 181 16.20 -7.08 -6.48
N ALA A 182 15.64 -7.91 -5.58
CA ALA A 182 16.16 -8.08 -4.22
C ALA A 182 16.91 -9.40 -4.12
N GLY A 183 18.22 -9.34 -4.36
CA GLY A 183 19.12 -10.47 -4.30
C GLY A 183 20.03 -10.45 -3.07
N PRO A 184 21.13 -11.22 -3.10
CA PRO A 184 22.01 -11.39 -1.96
C PRO A 184 22.80 -10.13 -1.62
N LYS A 185 23.10 -9.24 -2.58
CA LYS A 185 23.82 -7.99 -2.27
C LYS A 185 22.95 -7.09 -1.41
N LEU A 186 21.71 -6.86 -1.84
CA LEU A 186 20.78 -5.99 -1.10
C LEU A 186 20.41 -6.59 0.25
N ALA A 187 20.02 -7.86 0.28
CA ALA A 187 19.58 -8.50 1.53
C ALA A 187 20.71 -8.54 2.57
N SER A 188 21.95 -8.81 2.15
CA SER A 188 23.10 -8.80 3.08
C SER A 188 23.43 -7.40 3.58
N ALA A 189 23.42 -6.38 2.73
CA ALA A 189 23.66 -4.99 3.13
C ALA A 189 22.63 -4.49 4.16
N VAL A 190 21.35 -4.83 3.97
CA VAL A 190 20.28 -4.50 4.93
C VAL A 190 20.49 -5.21 6.27
N ALA A 191 20.90 -6.47 6.24
CA ALA A 191 21.20 -7.22 7.45
C ALA A 191 22.48 -6.73 8.15
N GLU A 192 23.43 -6.15 7.42
CA GLU A 192 24.63 -5.53 7.99
C GLU A 192 24.30 -4.30 8.84
N GLU A 193 23.34 -3.49 8.40
CA GLU A 193 22.81 -2.34 9.16
C GLU A 193 21.83 -2.75 10.28
N GLY A 194 21.64 -4.05 10.51
CA GLY A 194 20.81 -4.58 11.60
C GLY A 194 19.34 -4.78 11.25
N GLY A 195 18.93 -4.58 9.98
CA GLY A 195 17.57 -4.81 9.52
C GLY A 195 17.29 -6.23 9.04
N LEU A 196 16.13 -6.41 8.40
CA LEU A 196 15.73 -7.66 7.76
C LEU A 196 15.82 -7.51 6.25
N GLY A 197 16.81 -8.18 5.65
CA GLY A 197 16.96 -8.28 4.20
C GLY A 197 16.19 -9.47 3.64
N LEU A 198 15.37 -9.26 2.62
CA LEU A 198 14.53 -10.30 2.03
C LEU A 198 14.91 -10.57 0.58
N ILE A 199 15.15 -11.85 0.27
CA ILE A 199 15.32 -12.31 -1.11
C ILE A 199 13.95 -12.64 -1.71
N GLY A 200 13.64 -12.10 -2.90
CA GLY A 200 12.40 -12.42 -3.61
C GLY A 200 12.46 -13.77 -4.33
N ALA A 201 11.61 -14.73 -3.96
CA ALA A 201 11.72 -16.11 -4.45
C ALA A 201 11.20 -16.35 -5.87
N SER A 202 10.20 -15.58 -6.32
CA SER A 202 9.55 -15.88 -7.60
C SER A 202 10.48 -15.57 -8.77
N ASP A 203 10.62 -16.54 -9.67
CA ASP A 203 11.47 -16.48 -10.86
C ASP A 203 12.91 -16.06 -10.60
N ILE A 204 13.44 -16.30 -9.40
CA ILE A 204 14.82 -15.94 -9.06
C ILE A 204 15.88 -16.67 -9.92
N GLY A 205 15.52 -17.80 -10.52
CA GLY A 205 16.36 -18.60 -11.41
C GLY A 205 16.24 -18.26 -12.89
N TRP A 206 15.51 -17.20 -13.28
CA TRP A 206 15.19 -16.89 -14.68
C TRP A 206 16.40 -16.74 -15.62
N GLN A 207 17.57 -16.42 -15.08
CA GLN A 207 18.83 -16.29 -15.84
C GLN A 207 19.62 -17.60 -15.94
N ARG A 208 19.15 -18.70 -15.34
CA ARG A 208 19.84 -19.99 -15.41
C ARG A 208 19.51 -20.69 -16.73
N GLU A 209 20.51 -21.38 -17.29
CA GLU A 209 20.36 -22.16 -18.52
C GLU A 209 19.27 -23.24 -18.40
N ASP A 210 19.09 -23.82 -17.21
CA ASP A 210 18.09 -24.86 -16.93
C ASP A 210 16.65 -24.33 -16.74
N PHE A 211 16.44 -23.01 -16.70
CA PHE A 211 15.15 -22.40 -16.37
C PHE A 211 14.03 -22.72 -17.38
N ALA A 212 14.33 -22.67 -18.67
CA ALA A 212 13.35 -22.97 -19.72
C ALA A 212 12.92 -24.45 -19.72
N ARG A 213 13.79 -25.34 -19.21
CA ARG A 213 13.52 -26.78 -19.13
C ARG A 213 12.75 -27.15 -17.87
N ASP A 214 13.16 -26.62 -16.71
CA ASP A 214 12.50 -26.83 -15.43
C ASP A 214 12.55 -25.56 -14.59
N ARG A 215 11.50 -24.73 -14.76
CA ARG A 215 11.34 -23.44 -14.05
C ARG A 215 11.35 -23.63 -12.53
N MET A 216 10.75 -24.71 -12.02
CA MET A 216 10.67 -24.94 -10.58
C MET A 216 12.03 -25.32 -10.01
N GLU A 217 12.72 -26.28 -10.61
CA GLU A 217 14.04 -26.74 -10.14
C GLU A 217 15.08 -25.62 -10.25
N ALA A 218 15.10 -24.88 -11.36
CA ALA A 218 16.00 -23.74 -11.55
C ALA A 218 15.77 -22.66 -10.47
N ASN A 219 14.52 -22.33 -10.18
CA ASN A 219 14.18 -21.37 -9.12
C ASN A 219 14.57 -21.87 -7.73
N VAL A 220 14.35 -23.16 -7.43
CA VAL A 220 14.75 -23.75 -6.14
C VAL A 220 16.26 -23.71 -5.97
N LYS A 221 17.04 -24.11 -6.98
CA LYS A 221 18.51 -24.06 -6.93
C LYS A 221 19.02 -22.63 -6.76
N ALA A 222 18.53 -21.71 -7.59
CA ALA A 222 18.88 -20.30 -7.48
C ALA A 222 18.56 -19.73 -6.09
N LEU A 223 17.37 -20.02 -5.55
CA LEU A 223 17.00 -19.54 -4.22
C LEU A 223 17.96 -20.05 -3.14
N GLN A 224 18.33 -21.33 -3.18
CA GLN A 224 19.28 -21.91 -2.22
C GLN A 224 20.66 -21.25 -2.31
N GLU A 225 21.18 -21.08 -3.52
CA GLU A 225 22.46 -20.41 -3.79
C GLU A 225 22.45 -18.96 -3.27
N LYS A 226 21.39 -18.20 -3.57
CA LYS A 226 21.28 -16.78 -3.20
C LYS A 226 21.10 -16.59 -1.69
N VAL A 227 20.33 -17.44 -1.01
CA VAL A 227 20.22 -17.40 0.46
C VAL A 227 21.57 -17.71 1.11
N ALA A 228 22.27 -18.75 0.65
CA ALA A 228 23.59 -19.10 1.16
C ALA A 228 24.61 -17.98 0.93
N GLU A 229 24.58 -17.32 -0.23
CA GLU A 229 25.42 -16.17 -0.55
C GLU A 229 25.15 -14.99 0.40
N ALA A 230 23.89 -14.62 0.62
CA ALA A 230 23.51 -13.53 1.50
C ALA A 230 23.95 -13.76 2.95
N LEU A 231 23.73 -14.98 3.47
CA LEU A 231 24.17 -15.39 4.80
C LEU A 231 25.71 -15.31 4.94
N LYS A 232 26.45 -15.75 3.91
CA LYS A 232 27.91 -15.69 3.87
C LYS A 232 28.41 -14.24 3.85
N ARG A 233 27.79 -13.36 3.06
CA ARG A 233 28.13 -11.93 2.97
C ARG A 233 27.92 -11.23 4.31
N ARG A 234 26.73 -11.37 4.90
CA ARG A 234 26.42 -10.82 6.23
C ARG A 234 27.42 -11.28 7.28
N LYS A 235 27.73 -12.58 7.33
CA LYS A 235 28.68 -13.16 8.30
C LYS A 235 30.09 -12.57 8.14
N LYS A 236 30.56 -12.38 6.90
CA LYS A 236 31.89 -11.80 6.61
C LYS A 236 32.04 -10.37 7.13
N ARG A 237 30.93 -9.62 7.21
CA ARG A 237 30.91 -8.22 7.66
C ARG A 237 30.36 -8.06 9.08
N SER A 238 30.21 -9.15 9.83
CA SER A 238 29.72 -9.16 11.23
C SER A 238 28.34 -8.50 11.40
N GLY A 239 27.49 -8.56 10.38
CA GLY A 239 26.13 -8.02 10.43
C GLY A 239 25.25 -8.77 11.44
N LYS A 240 24.42 -8.01 12.18
CA LYS A 240 23.54 -8.54 13.25
C LYS A 240 22.07 -8.66 12.85
N GLY A 241 21.70 -8.13 11.69
CA GLY A 241 20.36 -8.24 11.13
C GLY A 241 20.07 -9.63 10.57
N LEU A 242 18.89 -9.81 10.01
CA LEU A 242 18.35 -11.11 9.60
C LEU A 242 18.29 -11.25 8.08
N ILE A 243 18.46 -12.47 7.59
CA ILE A 243 18.23 -12.83 6.19
C ILE A 243 16.98 -13.69 6.08
N GLY A 244 16.05 -13.26 5.24
CA GLY A 244 14.82 -13.98 4.97
C GLY A 244 14.50 -14.11 3.49
N VAL A 245 13.37 -14.77 3.23
CA VAL A 245 12.84 -14.98 1.87
C VAL A 245 11.40 -14.50 1.81
N SER A 246 11.05 -13.79 0.74
CA SER A 246 9.68 -13.42 0.44
C SER A 246 9.07 -14.33 -0.63
N VAL A 247 7.88 -14.84 -0.36
CA VAL A 247 7.15 -15.79 -1.21
C VAL A 247 5.74 -15.28 -1.48
N LEU A 248 5.34 -15.20 -2.74
CA LEU A 248 3.93 -15.00 -3.11
C LEU A 248 3.19 -16.34 -2.99
N TRP A 249 2.26 -16.47 -2.05
CA TRP A 249 1.59 -17.74 -1.75
C TRP A 249 0.73 -18.29 -2.90
N GLY A 250 0.24 -17.39 -3.76
CA GLY A 250 -0.48 -17.76 -4.98
C GLY A 250 0.40 -18.40 -6.06
N ASN A 251 1.73 -18.31 -5.94
CA ASN A 251 2.64 -18.98 -6.86
C ASN A 251 2.56 -20.50 -6.67
N PRO A 252 2.35 -21.30 -7.73
CA PRO A 252 2.29 -22.77 -7.63
C PRO A 252 3.51 -23.39 -6.93
N ALA A 253 4.70 -22.80 -7.12
CA ALA A 253 5.96 -23.26 -6.53
C ALA A 253 6.21 -22.73 -5.10
N ALA A 254 5.31 -21.92 -4.53
CA ALA A 254 5.50 -21.29 -3.22
C ALA A 254 5.90 -22.28 -2.11
N ARG A 255 5.32 -23.49 -2.14
CA ARG A 255 5.58 -24.53 -1.15
C ARG A 255 7.02 -25.04 -1.23
N GLU A 256 7.54 -25.22 -2.43
CA GLU A 256 8.92 -25.64 -2.65
C GLU A 256 9.90 -24.52 -2.31
N TYR A 257 9.55 -23.25 -2.59
CA TYR A 257 10.36 -22.11 -2.16
C TYR A 257 10.50 -22.02 -0.65
N VAL A 258 9.42 -22.26 0.11
CA VAL A 258 9.46 -22.29 1.58
C VAL A 258 10.40 -23.38 2.10
N LYS A 259 10.28 -24.62 1.57
CA LYS A 259 11.16 -25.73 1.95
C LYS A 259 12.61 -25.43 1.60
N ALA A 260 12.87 -24.88 0.40
CA ALA A 260 14.19 -24.53 -0.06
C ALA A 260 14.84 -23.43 0.78
N ALA A 261 14.08 -22.39 1.11
CA ALA A 261 14.51 -21.31 1.99
C ALA A 261 14.89 -21.84 3.38
N ALA A 262 14.02 -22.66 3.98
CA ALA A 262 14.27 -23.28 5.28
C ALA A 262 15.54 -24.17 5.26
N LYS A 263 15.68 -25.03 4.23
CA LYS A 263 16.86 -25.89 4.06
C LYS A 263 18.15 -25.09 3.90
N SER A 264 18.08 -23.88 3.35
CA SER A 264 19.24 -23.02 3.10
C SER A 264 19.62 -22.14 4.29
N GLY A 265 18.87 -22.23 5.40
CA GLY A 265 19.13 -21.46 6.61
C GLY A 265 18.51 -20.06 6.63
N ALA A 266 17.48 -19.79 5.80
CA ALA A 266 16.71 -18.57 5.94
C ALA A 266 16.14 -18.46 7.36
N GLU A 267 16.24 -17.28 7.95
CA GLU A 267 15.89 -17.05 9.36
C GLU A 267 14.45 -16.54 9.50
N VAL A 268 13.92 -15.97 8.41
CA VAL A 268 12.57 -15.43 8.31
C VAL A 268 11.97 -15.82 6.96
N ILE A 269 10.70 -16.22 6.95
CA ILE A 269 9.91 -16.42 5.73
C ILE A 269 8.71 -15.48 5.78
N VAL A 270 8.66 -14.58 4.80
CA VAL A 270 7.57 -13.63 4.61
C VAL A 270 6.68 -14.14 3.48
N ALA A 271 5.38 -14.26 3.70
CA ALA A 271 4.47 -14.77 2.68
C ALA A 271 3.25 -13.86 2.45
N SER A 272 3.07 -13.40 1.21
CA SER A 272 1.90 -12.62 0.78
C SER A 272 0.84 -13.51 0.11
N GLY A 273 -0.39 -13.01 -0.06
CA GLY A 273 -1.46 -13.79 -0.69
C GLY A 273 -2.20 -14.74 0.26
N LEU A 274 -2.37 -14.34 1.53
CA LEU A 274 -3.12 -15.05 2.57
C LEU A 274 -2.65 -16.51 2.81
N PRO A 275 -1.44 -16.70 3.37
CA PRO A 275 -0.78 -18.00 3.51
C PRO A 275 -1.34 -18.87 4.65
N THR A 276 -2.58 -19.34 4.52
CA THR A 276 -3.28 -20.06 5.62
C THR A 276 -2.62 -21.36 6.04
N ASP A 277 -1.90 -22.04 5.15
CA ASP A 277 -1.30 -23.36 5.35
C ASP A 277 0.24 -23.32 5.39
N LEU A 278 0.86 -22.14 5.44
CA LEU A 278 2.32 -21.99 5.49
C LEU A 278 3.03 -22.79 6.60
N PRO A 279 2.52 -22.85 7.85
CA PRO A 279 3.16 -23.65 8.91
C PRO A 279 3.32 -25.13 8.58
N LYS A 280 2.48 -25.68 7.68
CA LYS A 280 2.61 -27.06 7.20
C LYS A 280 3.93 -27.30 6.46
N TYR A 281 4.47 -26.28 5.81
CA TYR A 281 5.66 -26.38 4.95
C TYR A 281 6.94 -25.88 5.62
N CYS A 282 6.81 -25.24 6.79
CA CYS A 282 7.93 -24.84 7.63
C CYS A 282 7.59 -25.12 9.11
N THR A 283 7.92 -26.32 9.56
CA THR A 283 7.68 -26.78 10.94
C THR A 283 8.77 -26.33 11.91
N ASP A 284 9.91 -25.87 11.41
CA ASP A 284 10.97 -25.30 12.24
C ASP A 284 10.47 -24.02 12.93
N LYS A 285 10.50 -24.04 14.27
CA LYS A 285 10.08 -22.92 15.13
C LYS A 285 11.19 -21.88 15.33
N ASN A 286 12.41 -22.13 14.85
CA ASN A 286 13.52 -21.18 14.87
C ASN A 286 13.53 -20.27 13.63
N ILE A 287 12.70 -20.57 12.63
CA ILE A 287 12.44 -19.72 11.46
C ILE A 287 11.16 -18.94 11.74
N ALA A 288 11.24 -17.61 11.72
CA ALA A 288 10.08 -16.75 11.91
C ALA A 288 9.18 -16.79 10.68
N LEU A 289 7.87 -16.98 10.85
CA LEU A 289 6.87 -16.96 9.79
C LEU A 289 6.01 -15.70 9.89
N ILE A 290 6.10 -14.85 8.87
CA ILE A 290 5.47 -13.53 8.85
C ILE A 290 4.50 -13.43 7.65
N PRO A 291 3.19 -13.58 7.87
CA PRO A 291 2.19 -13.33 6.83
C PRO A 291 2.09 -11.84 6.50
N VAL A 292 1.99 -11.54 5.21
CA VAL A 292 1.60 -10.21 4.71
C VAL A 292 0.08 -10.17 4.55
N VAL A 293 -0.54 -9.14 5.11
CA VAL A 293 -1.98 -8.90 5.08
C VAL A 293 -2.28 -7.47 4.62
N SER A 294 -3.51 -7.22 4.17
CA SER A 294 -3.98 -5.88 3.77
C SER A 294 -5.20 -5.43 4.57
N SER A 295 -5.62 -6.22 5.56
CA SER A 295 -6.78 -5.92 6.41
C SER A 295 -6.78 -6.71 7.71
N ARG A 296 -7.49 -6.21 8.72
CA ARG A 296 -7.76 -6.93 9.98
C ARG A 296 -8.44 -8.27 9.76
N ARG A 297 -9.35 -8.37 8.79
CA ARG A 297 -10.03 -9.62 8.45
C ARG A 297 -9.02 -10.69 7.97
N GLY A 298 -8.04 -10.28 7.17
CA GLY A 298 -6.96 -11.16 6.72
C GLY A 298 -6.10 -11.64 7.89
N ALA A 299 -5.69 -10.73 8.78
CA ALA A 299 -4.94 -11.06 9.99
C ALA A 299 -5.69 -12.07 10.87
N ALA A 300 -6.96 -11.78 11.21
CA ALA A 300 -7.79 -12.66 12.02
C ALA A 300 -7.98 -14.06 11.40
N ALA A 301 -8.11 -14.13 10.06
CA ALA A 301 -8.21 -15.41 9.35
C ALA A 301 -6.93 -16.25 9.48
N ILE A 302 -5.76 -15.63 9.39
CA ILE A 302 -4.47 -16.31 9.57
C ILE A 302 -4.32 -16.80 11.01
N VAL A 303 -4.54 -15.93 12.00
CA VAL A 303 -4.46 -16.29 13.43
C VAL A 303 -5.34 -17.50 13.73
N ARG A 304 -6.63 -17.41 13.38
CA ARG A 304 -7.59 -18.50 13.61
C ARG A 304 -7.14 -19.80 12.96
N ASN A 305 -6.71 -19.75 11.69
CA ASN A 305 -6.33 -20.95 10.96
C ASN A 305 -5.07 -21.59 11.55
N TRP A 306 -4.03 -20.80 11.79
CA TRP A 306 -2.75 -21.31 12.26
C TRP A 306 -2.84 -21.88 13.68
N THR A 307 -3.54 -21.20 14.58
CA THR A 307 -3.75 -21.68 15.95
C THR A 307 -4.51 -23.00 15.94
N GLN A 308 -5.63 -23.08 15.21
CA GLN A 308 -6.52 -24.25 15.21
C GLN A 308 -5.90 -25.48 14.53
N LYS A 309 -5.16 -25.29 13.43
CA LYS A 309 -4.68 -26.42 12.61
C LYS A 309 -3.24 -26.81 12.85
N TYR A 310 -2.41 -25.87 13.29
CA TYR A 310 -0.95 -26.06 13.34
C TYR A 310 -0.35 -25.77 14.72
N ASN A 311 -1.16 -25.34 15.69
CA ASN A 311 -0.68 -24.91 17.01
C ASN A 311 0.50 -23.93 16.90
N ARG A 312 0.36 -22.97 15.98
CA ARG A 312 1.35 -21.95 15.67
C ARG A 312 0.63 -20.62 15.49
N VAL A 313 1.27 -19.53 15.89
CA VAL A 313 0.82 -18.17 15.63
C VAL A 313 1.85 -17.46 14.75
N PRO A 314 1.47 -16.39 14.03
CA PRO A 314 2.41 -15.53 13.34
C PRO A 314 3.48 -14.96 14.27
N ASP A 315 4.73 -14.98 13.83
CA ASP A 315 5.86 -14.41 14.59
C ASP A 315 5.91 -12.87 14.47
N ALA A 316 5.21 -12.32 13.47
CA ALA A 316 4.87 -10.91 13.28
C ALA A 316 3.80 -10.81 12.19
N PHE A 317 3.25 -9.63 11.96
CA PHE A 317 2.51 -9.30 10.73
C PHE A 317 3.24 -8.25 9.92
N ILE A 318 3.16 -8.34 8.59
CA ILE A 318 3.42 -7.21 7.69
C ILE A 318 2.07 -6.74 7.13
N LEU A 319 1.76 -5.46 7.33
CA LEU A 319 0.61 -4.81 6.68
C LEU A 319 1.06 -4.13 5.40
N GLN A 320 0.58 -4.63 4.25
CA GLN A 320 0.72 -3.96 2.95
C GLN A 320 -0.41 -2.94 2.79
N GLY A 321 -0.04 -1.66 2.73
CA GLY A 321 -0.94 -0.54 2.51
C GLY A 321 -1.29 -0.28 1.04
N PRO A 322 -2.23 0.64 0.79
CA PRO A 322 -2.75 0.94 -0.56
C PRO A 322 -1.72 1.66 -1.46
N PHE A 323 -0.71 2.29 -0.86
CA PHE A 323 0.36 3.00 -1.57
C PHE A 323 1.53 2.11 -2.00
N ALA A 324 1.46 0.79 -1.75
CA ALA A 324 2.56 -0.13 -2.03
C ALA A 324 2.80 -0.36 -3.53
N ALA A 325 3.98 -0.89 -3.85
CA ALA A 325 4.35 -1.28 -5.21
C ALA A 325 3.82 -2.67 -5.57
N GLY A 326 3.61 -2.92 -6.86
CA GLY A 326 3.31 -4.24 -7.41
C GLY A 326 1.93 -4.75 -7.04
N LEU A 327 1.79 -6.06 -6.91
CA LEU A 327 0.52 -6.72 -6.62
C LEU A 327 -0.02 -6.30 -5.24
N LEU A 328 -1.20 -5.69 -5.24
CA LEU A 328 -1.88 -5.21 -4.05
C LEU A 328 -2.94 -6.21 -3.57
N GLY A 329 -3.14 -6.27 -2.25
CA GLY A 329 -4.28 -6.96 -1.62
C GLY A 329 -5.62 -6.22 -1.71
N PHE A 330 -5.71 -5.19 -2.57
CA PHE A 330 -6.87 -4.34 -2.77
C PHE A 330 -7.38 -4.48 -4.21
N LYS A 331 -8.71 -4.47 -4.38
CA LYS A 331 -9.28 -4.14 -5.68
C LYS A 331 -9.17 -2.65 -5.92
N GLU A 332 -9.25 -2.27 -7.19
CA GLU A 332 -9.20 -0.89 -7.62
C GLU A 332 -10.24 -0.05 -6.88
N GLU A 333 -11.44 -0.60 -6.68
CA GLU A 333 -12.55 0.13 -6.07
C GLU A 333 -12.42 0.36 -4.56
N GLN A 334 -11.38 -0.20 -3.96
CA GLN A 334 -11.11 -0.12 -2.54
C GLN A 334 -9.94 0.82 -2.23
N LEU A 335 -9.16 1.23 -3.24
CA LEU A 335 -7.92 1.98 -3.04
C LEU A 335 -8.21 3.36 -2.45
N ASP A 336 -9.05 4.19 -3.10
CA ASP A 336 -9.34 5.55 -2.63
C ASP A 336 -9.76 5.57 -1.15
N ARG A 337 -10.67 4.66 -0.77
CA ARG A 337 -11.13 4.51 0.61
C ARG A 337 -10.00 4.04 1.53
N ALA A 338 -9.22 3.05 1.12
CA ALA A 338 -8.12 2.53 1.93
C ALA A 338 -7.03 3.58 2.15
N GLU A 339 -6.79 4.47 1.18
CA GLU A 339 -5.86 5.60 1.29
C GLU A 339 -6.38 6.62 2.32
N GLN A 340 -7.68 6.96 2.27
CA GLN A 340 -8.32 7.85 3.25
C GLN A 340 -8.36 7.26 4.66
N GLU A 341 -8.58 5.95 4.79
CA GLU A 341 -8.67 5.24 6.07
C GLU A 341 -7.32 4.64 6.52
N TRP A 342 -6.21 5.01 5.91
CA TRP A 342 -4.93 4.29 6.08
C TRP A 342 -4.51 4.14 7.55
N GLY A 343 -4.56 5.23 8.33
CA GLY A 343 -4.25 5.19 9.75
C GLY A 343 -5.15 4.24 10.54
N ARG A 344 -6.46 4.23 10.24
CA ARG A 344 -7.43 3.32 10.85
C ARG A 344 -7.12 1.86 10.51
N ILE A 345 -6.79 1.54 9.26
CA ILE A 345 -6.44 0.18 8.83
C ILE A 345 -5.22 -0.34 9.60
N ILE A 346 -4.19 0.51 9.79
CA ILE A 346 -3.00 0.16 10.58
C ILE A 346 -3.40 -0.20 12.01
N SER A 347 -4.15 0.67 12.68
CA SER A 347 -4.57 0.44 14.07
C SER A 347 -5.49 -0.79 14.21
N ASP A 348 -6.37 -1.03 13.23
CA ASP A 348 -7.24 -2.21 13.18
C ASP A 348 -6.42 -3.50 13.11
N VAL A 349 -5.37 -3.56 12.28
CA VAL A 349 -4.48 -4.73 12.19
C VAL A 349 -3.61 -4.85 13.44
N LYS A 350 -3.11 -3.73 13.98
CA LYS A 350 -2.35 -3.72 15.24
C LYS A 350 -3.19 -4.28 16.39
N SER A 351 -4.48 -3.99 16.40
CA SER A 351 -5.40 -4.55 17.40
C SER A 351 -5.54 -6.06 17.32
N GLU A 352 -5.44 -6.64 16.13
CA GLU A 352 -5.49 -8.09 15.94
C GLU A 352 -4.16 -8.74 16.33
N ALA A 353 -3.04 -8.14 15.92
CA ALA A 353 -1.69 -8.61 16.26
C ALA A 353 -1.46 -8.59 17.77
N SER A 354 -1.92 -7.55 18.47
CA SER A 354 -1.71 -7.38 19.93
C SER A 354 -2.52 -8.35 20.79
N LYS A 355 -3.42 -9.14 20.21
CA LYS A 355 -4.06 -10.29 20.90
C LYS A 355 -3.10 -11.47 21.07
N LEU A 356 -2.02 -11.47 20.31
CA LEU A 356 -0.97 -12.47 20.37
C LEU A 356 0.17 -11.94 21.23
N GLU A 357 0.76 -12.82 22.02
CA GLU A 357 1.97 -12.52 22.76
C GLU A 357 3.13 -12.26 21.77
N ASN A 358 3.84 -11.14 21.95
CA ASN A 358 5.06 -10.79 21.20
C ASN A 358 4.91 -10.84 19.66
N CYS A 359 3.77 -10.39 19.12
CA CYS A 359 3.56 -10.30 17.67
C CYS A 359 3.62 -8.83 17.19
N PRO A 360 4.78 -8.33 16.74
CA PRO A 360 4.91 -6.97 16.26
C PRO A 360 4.21 -6.76 14.91
N LEU A 361 3.83 -5.51 14.64
CA LEU A 361 3.28 -5.09 13.35
C LEU A 361 4.31 -4.28 12.57
N LEU A 362 4.77 -4.83 11.46
CA LEU A 362 5.55 -4.12 10.45
C LEU A 362 4.60 -3.53 9.42
N VAL A 363 4.82 -2.30 8.97
CA VAL A 363 3.93 -1.63 8.01
C VAL A 363 4.71 -1.20 6.77
N GLY A 364 4.20 -1.48 5.59
CA GLY A 364 4.79 -1.06 4.32
C GLY A 364 3.77 -0.57 3.31
N GLY A 365 4.22 0.27 2.38
CA GLY A 365 3.40 0.91 1.36
C GLY A 365 3.51 2.43 1.43
N GLY A 366 4.07 3.05 0.40
CA GLY A 366 4.28 4.49 0.34
C GLY A 366 5.47 5.03 1.16
N ILE A 367 6.05 4.26 2.08
CA ILE A 367 7.16 4.73 2.91
C ILE A 367 8.42 4.96 2.06
N TYR A 368 8.84 6.22 1.95
CA TYR A 368 10.05 6.64 1.25
C TYR A 368 10.94 7.53 2.12
N ARG A 369 10.34 8.47 2.86
CA ARG A 369 11.02 9.36 3.79
C ARG A 369 10.66 9.08 5.23
N ARG A 370 11.43 9.65 6.16
CA ARG A 370 11.17 9.55 7.61
C ARG A 370 9.74 9.96 7.98
N GLU A 371 9.18 11.01 7.39
CA GLU A 371 7.83 11.49 7.72
C GLU A 371 6.76 10.43 7.45
N ASP A 372 6.93 9.60 6.41
CA ASP A 372 6.04 8.49 6.12
C ASP A 372 6.10 7.41 7.21
N ALA A 373 7.32 7.15 7.73
CA ALA A 373 7.54 6.22 8.83
C ALA A 373 6.96 6.74 10.15
N GLU A 374 7.12 8.04 10.44
CA GLU A 374 6.53 8.72 11.59
C GLU A 374 4.99 8.61 11.57
N PHE A 375 4.38 8.77 10.38
CA PHE A 375 2.94 8.60 10.20
C PHE A 375 2.49 7.18 10.56
N VAL A 376 3.06 6.13 9.97
CA VAL A 376 2.59 4.76 10.23
C VAL A 376 2.88 4.32 11.67
N TYR A 377 3.98 4.82 12.26
CA TYR A 377 4.32 4.58 13.66
C TYR A 377 3.26 5.16 14.60
N LYS A 378 2.82 6.41 14.37
CA LYS A 378 1.73 7.05 15.12
C LYS A 378 0.50 6.14 15.20
N TYR A 379 0.19 5.41 14.12
CA TYR A 379 -0.99 4.53 14.05
C TYR A 379 -0.76 3.10 14.55
N GLY A 380 0.42 2.76 15.05
CA GLY A 380 0.69 1.50 15.73
C GLY A 380 1.70 0.59 15.04
N ALA A 381 2.40 1.04 14.00
CA ALA A 381 3.54 0.30 13.45
C ALA A 381 4.66 0.17 14.50
N ASP A 382 5.26 -1.02 14.58
CA ASP A 382 6.44 -1.32 15.39
C ASP A 382 7.73 -1.33 14.55
N GLY A 383 7.58 -1.47 13.23
CA GLY A 383 8.65 -1.29 12.26
C GLY A 383 8.10 -1.02 10.87
N ILE A 384 9.00 -0.78 9.92
CA ILE A 384 8.66 -0.33 8.57
C ILE A 384 9.19 -1.28 7.52
N LEU A 385 8.46 -1.38 6.41
CA LEU A 385 8.87 -2.12 5.22
C LEU A 385 8.92 -1.19 4.01
N MET A 386 10.05 -1.20 3.31
CA MET A 386 10.28 -0.38 2.12
C MET A 386 10.70 -1.27 0.94
N GLY A 387 10.14 -1.01 -0.24
CA GLY A 387 10.53 -1.65 -1.50
C GLY A 387 11.20 -0.65 -2.43
N THR A 388 10.40 0.26 -3.00
CA THR A 388 10.82 1.33 -3.92
C THR A 388 12.05 2.11 -3.45
N ARG A 389 12.12 2.49 -2.15
CA ARG A 389 13.27 3.21 -1.58
C ARG A 389 14.59 2.44 -1.72
N PHE A 390 14.54 1.11 -1.64
CA PHE A 390 15.71 0.25 -1.76
C PHE A 390 16.08 -0.10 -3.20
N VAL A 391 15.20 0.11 -4.19
CA VAL A 391 15.55 -0.17 -5.61
C VAL A 391 16.68 0.75 -6.07
N VAL A 392 16.63 2.03 -5.69
CA VAL A 392 17.64 3.04 -5.99
C VAL A 392 18.78 3.06 -4.97
N THR A 393 19.23 1.88 -4.54
CA THR A 393 20.45 1.75 -3.73
C THR A 393 21.59 1.12 -4.52
N GLU A 394 22.83 1.43 -4.16
CA GLU A 394 24.02 0.81 -4.77
C GLU A 394 23.96 -0.72 -4.66
N GLU A 395 23.52 -1.23 -3.50
CA GLU A 395 23.50 -2.64 -3.17
C GLU A 395 22.33 -3.40 -3.79
N CYS A 396 21.31 -2.72 -4.34
CA CYS A 396 20.23 -3.37 -5.08
C CYS A 396 20.78 -4.16 -6.27
N ASP A 397 20.35 -5.43 -6.36
CA ASP A 397 20.81 -6.38 -7.38
C ASP A 397 20.19 -6.13 -8.76
N ALA A 398 19.22 -5.21 -8.87
CA ALA A 398 18.65 -4.80 -10.15
C ALA A 398 19.70 -4.16 -11.07
N PRO A 399 19.58 -4.34 -12.41
CA PRO A 399 20.45 -3.67 -13.36
C PRO A 399 20.36 -2.15 -13.27
N ASP A 400 21.44 -1.45 -13.60
CA ASP A 400 21.49 0.03 -13.52
C ASP A 400 20.42 0.70 -14.40
N GLY A 401 20.14 0.13 -15.58
CA GLY A 401 19.04 0.60 -16.45
C GLY A 401 17.68 0.52 -15.75
N TYR A 402 17.44 -0.51 -14.94
CA TYR A 402 16.21 -0.63 -14.14
C TYR A 402 16.15 0.42 -13.03
N LYS A 403 17.27 0.69 -12.34
CA LYS A 403 17.35 1.76 -11.32
C LYS A 403 17.12 3.14 -11.94
N GLN A 404 17.60 3.37 -13.15
CA GLN A 404 17.43 4.63 -13.86
C GLN A 404 15.95 4.93 -14.18
N LEU A 405 15.12 3.91 -14.38
CA LEU A 405 13.67 4.10 -14.54
C LEU A 405 13.05 4.79 -13.31
N TYR A 406 13.51 4.45 -12.09
CA TYR A 406 13.01 5.08 -10.86
C TYR A 406 13.49 6.52 -10.72
N LEU A 407 14.74 6.83 -11.10
CA LEU A 407 15.26 8.21 -11.09
C LEU A 407 14.55 9.12 -12.11
N ASN A 408 14.12 8.54 -13.22
CA ASN A 408 13.38 9.24 -14.26
C ASN A 408 11.87 9.33 -13.97
N CYS A 409 11.36 8.50 -13.06
CA CYS A 409 9.95 8.46 -12.70
C CYS A 409 9.51 9.78 -12.06
N ARG A 410 8.32 10.23 -12.43
CA ARG A 410 7.59 11.34 -11.84
C ARG A 410 6.27 10.86 -11.27
N LYS A 411 5.63 11.69 -10.46
CA LYS A 411 4.35 11.35 -9.82
C LYS A 411 3.28 10.88 -10.82
N ASN A 412 3.19 11.54 -11.97
CA ASN A 412 2.18 11.22 -13.00
C ASN A 412 2.50 9.93 -13.79
N ASP A 413 3.71 9.41 -13.65
CA ASP A 413 4.14 8.17 -14.31
C ASP A 413 3.70 6.93 -13.53
N VAL A 414 3.09 7.07 -12.35
CA VAL A 414 2.56 5.93 -11.59
C VAL A 414 1.11 5.67 -11.99
N THR A 415 0.77 4.40 -12.20
CA THR A 415 -0.59 3.97 -12.56
C THR A 415 -1.00 2.70 -11.81
N ILE A 416 -2.31 2.44 -11.83
CA ILE A 416 -2.93 1.24 -11.29
C ILE A 416 -3.57 0.47 -12.45
N ILE A 417 -3.22 -0.81 -12.56
CA ILE A 417 -3.82 -1.74 -13.51
C ILE A 417 -4.45 -2.93 -12.79
N ARG A 418 -5.30 -3.67 -13.50
CA ARG A 418 -5.87 -4.92 -13.00
C ARG A 418 -4.85 -6.06 -13.13
N SER A 419 -4.73 -6.88 -12.09
CA SER A 419 -3.89 -8.07 -12.09
C SER A 419 -4.65 -9.31 -12.58
N PRO A 420 -3.93 -10.37 -13.02
CA PRO A 420 -4.51 -11.69 -13.28
C PRO A 420 -5.21 -12.30 -12.06
N MET A 421 -4.83 -11.87 -10.84
CA MET A 421 -5.42 -12.30 -9.57
C MET A 421 -6.67 -11.50 -9.17
N LYS A 422 -7.20 -10.65 -10.07
CA LYS A 422 -8.40 -9.82 -9.89
C LYS A 422 -8.29 -8.75 -8.79
N THR A 423 -7.09 -8.49 -8.30
CA THR A 423 -6.74 -7.32 -7.48
C THR A 423 -5.92 -6.32 -8.29
N SER A 424 -5.53 -5.20 -7.71
CA SER A 424 -4.75 -4.16 -8.39
C SER A 424 -3.25 -4.44 -8.41
N VAL A 425 -2.57 -3.89 -9.41
CA VAL A 425 -1.11 -3.78 -9.48
C VAL A 425 -0.75 -2.29 -9.60
N ARG A 426 0.18 -1.82 -8.77
CA ARG A 426 0.78 -0.48 -8.90
C ARG A 426 2.12 -0.56 -9.61
N THR A 427 2.25 0.19 -10.71
CA THR A 427 3.36 0.12 -11.65
C THR A 427 3.60 1.49 -12.26
N MET A 428 4.78 1.69 -12.87
CA MET A 428 4.99 2.82 -13.77
C MET A 428 4.18 2.63 -15.05
N ARG A 429 3.84 3.75 -15.70
CA ARG A 429 3.25 3.80 -17.04
C ARG A 429 4.31 3.37 -18.05
N THR A 430 3.97 2.31 -18.75
CA THR A 430 4.66 1.74 -19.91
C THR A 430 3.62 1.45 -20.98
N ALA A 431 4.05 1.30 -22.23
CA ALA A 431 3.15 0.90 -23.32
C ALA A 431 2.38 -0.39 -22.98
N PHE A 432 3.02 -1.36 -22.31
CA PHE A 432 2.36 -2.56 -21.80
C PHE A 432 1.29 -2.26 -20.75
N SER A 433 1.61 -1.46 -19.72
CA SER A 433 0.65 -1.16 -18.66
C SER A 433 -0.57 -0.37 -19.16
N GLU A 434 -0.37 0.51 -20.15
CA GLU A 434 -1.44 1.31 -20.76
C GLU A 434 -2.38 0.43 -21.57
N ARG A 435 -1.84 -0.50 -22.38
CA ARG A 435 -2.64 -1.53 -23.03
C ARG A 435 -3.48 -2.28 -22.01
N ILE A 436 -2.89 -2.82 -20.94
CA ILE A 436 -3.66 -3.54 -19.90
C ILE A 436 -4.75 -2.67 -19.25
N ALA A 437 -4.50 -1.37 -19.08
CA ALA A 437 -5.47 -0.44 -18.51
C ALA A 437 -6.65 -0.14 -19.44
N GLU A 438 -6.40 0.00 -20.74
CA GLU A 438 -7.41 0.26 -21.77
C GLU A 438 -8.21 -1.01 -22.10
N ASP A 439 -7.50 -2.12 -22.25
CA ASP A 439 -8.04 -3.35 -22.79
C ASP A 439 -8.87 -4.14 -21.77
N GLY A 440 -8.72 -3.95 -20.47
CA GLY A 440 -9.53 -4.65 -19.45
C GLY A 440 -9.38 -6.18 -19.37
N GLU A 441 -8.76 -6.82 -20.38
CA GLU A 441 -8.41 -8.24 -20.46
C GLU A 441 -7.08 -8.43 -21.19
N ASP A 442 -6.13 -9.09 -20.51
CA ASP A 442 -5.40 -10.25 -21.02
C ASP A 442 -4.91 -11.08 -19.80
N PRO A 443 -4.99 -12.42 -19.79
CA PRO A 443 -4.25 -13.23 -18.83
C PRO A 443 -2.75 -13.13 -19.17
N TYR A 444 -2.07 -12.12 -18.62
CA TYR A 444 -0.62 -12.01 -18.71
C TYR A 444 0.05 -12.75 -17.55
N ASP A 445 1.26 -13.29 -17.77
CA ASP A 445 2.11 -13.76 -16.67
C ASP A 445 2.74 -12.52 -16.01
N LEU A 446 2.38 -12.29 -14.75
CA LEU A 446 2.84 -11.16 -13.95
C LEU A 446 4.36 -11.11 -13.83
N PHE A 447 5.01 -12.27 -13.68
CA PHE A 447 6.47 -12.35 -13.53
C PHE A 447 7.16 -12.20 -14.87
N GLU A 448 6.57 -12.72 -15.95
CA GLU A 448 7.09 -12.47 -17.29
C GLU A 448 7.06 -10.98 -17.66
N ALA A 449 5.96 -10.29 -17.36
CA ALA A 449 5.86 -8.85 -17.62
C ALA A 449 6.92 -8.05 -16.85
N VAL A 450 7.20 -8.39 -15.58
CA VAL A 450 8.28 -7.72 -14.83
C VAL A 450 9.66 -8.13 -15.37
N ARG A 451 9.83 -9.37 -15.85
CA ARG A 451 11.08 -9.86 -16.44
C ARG A 451 11.48 -9.05 -17.67
N HIS A 452 10.54 -8.66 -18.53
CA HIS A 452 10.82 -7.77 -19.67
C HIS A 452 11.50 -6.47 -19.20
N SER A 453 10.93 -5.80 -18.21
CA SER A 453 11.50 -4.56 -17.68
C SER A 453 12.87 -4.76 -17.03
N VAL A 454 13.04 -5.82 -16.23
CA VAL A 454 14.34 -6.16 -15.61
C VAL A 454 15.39 -6.49 -16.68
N ALA A 455 14.99 -7.09 -17.80
CA ALA A 455 15.85 -7.39 -18.94
C ALA A 455 16.18 -6.17 -19.82
N GLY A 456 15.66 -4.98 -19.50
CA GLY A 456 15.93 -3.74 -20.24
C GLY A 456 14.87 -3.38 -21.29
N ASP A 457 13.71 -4.03 -21.28
CA ASP A 457 12.57 -3.76 -22.17
C ASP A 457 11.33 -3.35 -21.35
N PRO A 458 11.31 -2.12 -20.81
CA PRO A 458 10.19 -1.65 -19.99
C PRO A 458 8.89 -1.47 -20.78
N ASP A 459 8.96 -1.15 -22.07
CA ASP A 459 7.78 -0.89 -22.91
C ASP A 459 6.94 -2.16 -23.14
N SER A 460 7.56 -3.33 -23.13
CA SER A 460 6.89 -4.63 -23.18
C SER A 460 6.54 -5.20 -21.79
N GLY A 461 6.81 -4.46 -20.71
CA GLY A 461 6.78 -5.00 -19.35
C GLY A 461 6.14 -4.11 -18.29
N LEU A 462 6.25 -4.59 -17.04
CA LEU A 462 5.78 -3.89 -15.84
C LEU A 462 6.94 -3.51 -14.93
N VAL A 463 6.96 -2.24 -14.51
CA VAL A 463 7.91 -1.69 -13.54
C VAL A 463 7.18 -1.42 -12.24
N PHE A 464 7.18 -2.39 -11.32
CA PHE A 464 6.45 -2.24 -10.06
C PHE A 464 7.03 -1.11 -9.21
N CYS A 465 6.20 -0.14 -8.88
CA CYS A 465 6.62 1.01 -8.11
C CYS A 465 5.49 1.47 -7.17
N SER A 466 5.87 2.07 -6.04
CA SER A 466 4.91 2.66 -5.10
C SER A 466 4.42 4.02 -5.61
N GLU A 467 3.41 4.57 -4.95
CA GLU A 467 2.94 5.95 -5.19
C GLU A 467 4.09 6.97 -5.14
N ASN A 468 5.02 6.79 -4.20
CA ASN A 468 6.15 7.69 -3.97
C ASN A 468 7.39 7.40 -4.84
N ALA A 469 7.26 6.68 -5.96
CA ALA A 469 8.40 6.36 -6.82
C ALA A 469 9.10 7.58 -7.40
N GLY A 470 8.35 8.64 -7.73
CA GLY A 470 8.89 9.90 -8.23
C GLY A 470 9.64 10.75 -7.20
N LEU A 471 9.80 10.29 -5.95
CA LEU A 471 10.67 10.94 -4.96
C LEU A 471 12.14 10.53 -5.09
N ALA A 472 12.45 9.54 -5.92
CA ALA A 472 13.83 9.12 -6.16
C ALA A 472 14.57 10.14 -7.03
N ASP A 473 15.62 10.74 -6.46
CA ASP A 473 16.43 11.77 -7.10
C ASP A 473 17.93 11.39 -7.22
N LYS A 474 18.37 10.37 -6.47
CA LYS A 474 19.74 9.83 -6.52
C LYS A 474 19.78 8.35 -6.15
N ILE A 475 20.93 7.73 -6.45
CA ILE A 475 21.30 6.42 -5.91
C ILE A 475 21.90 6.64 -4.52
N ASP A 476 21.30 6.02 -3.49
CA ASP A 476 21.80 6.05 -2.11
C ASP A 476 22.54 4.74 -1.76
N THR A 477 23.23 4.70 -0.63
CA THR A 477 23.66 3.42 -0.02
C THR A 477 22.59 2.92 0.94
N VAL A 478 22.52 1.60 1.18
CA VAL A 478 21.65 1.04 2.22
C VAL A 478 21.91 1.70 3.58
N LYS A 479 23.18 1.98 3.89
CA LYS A 479 23.59 2.69 5.11
C LYS A 479 23.01 4.10 5.21
N ASP A 480 22.96 4.84 4.10
CA ASP A 480 22.38 6.18 4.09
C ASP A 480 20.86 6.14 4.30
N VAL A 481 20.19 5.16 3.69
CA VAL A 481 18.76 4.90 3.96
C VAL A 481 18.55 4.63 5.45
N PHE A 482 19.31 3.71 6.07
CA PHE A 482 19.18 3.41 7.50
C PHE A 482 19.43 4.64 8.40
N ARG A 483 20.42 5.47 8.06
CA ARG A 483 20.74 6.70 8.80
C ARG A 483 19.55 7.66 8.85
N GLU A 484 18.80 7.79 7.76
CA GLU A 484 17.62 8.67 7.66
C GLU A 484 16.55 8.32 8.72
N PHE A 485 16.29 7.03 8.92
CA PHE A 485 15.24 6.55 9.83
C PHE A 485 15.70 6.37 11.27
N THR A 486 17.01 6.27 11.53
CA THR A 486 17.55 5.97 12.87
C THR A 486 18.13 7.18 13.60
N THR A 487 18.53 8.24 12.88
CA THR A 487 19.11 9.43 13.51
C THR A 487 18.02 10.27 14.17
N GLN A 488 18.17 10.71 15.43
CA GLN A 488 17.21 11.64 16.06
C GLN A 488 17.31 13.04 15.44
N LYS A 489 16.19 13.75 15.26
CA LYS A 489 16.21 15.19 14.88
C LYS A 489 16.93 15.96 16.01
N LYS A 490 17.98 16.71 15.66
CA LYS A 490 18.64 17.65 16.57
C LYS A 490 17.74 18.83 16.89
#